data_AF-A0A087TRQ4-F1
#
_entry.id   AF-A0A087TRQ4-F1
#
_cell.length_a   1.000
_cell.length_b   1.000
_cell.length_c   1.000
_cell.angle_alpha   90.00
_cell.angle_beta   90.00
_cell.angle_gamma   90.00
#
_symmetry.space_group_name_H-M   'P 1'
#
loop_
_entity.id
_entity.type
_entity.pdbx_description
1 polymer ?
#
loop_
_entity_poly.entity_id
_entity_poly.type
_entity_poly.pdbx_seq_one_letter_code
_entity_poly.pdbx_strand_id
1 'polypeptide(L)'
;AILVSNHGGRQLDGVPATLDVLPEIVNAVKGRAEIYLDGGVRTGGDVFKALALGARAVFFGRPVIWGLVHSGQEGVEDIFRIMRSQLDT
;
A
#
# COMPACT_ATOMS: atom_id res chain seq x y z
N ALA A 1 -10.19 11.93 4.93
CA ALA A 1 -9.20 10.85 4.86
C ALA A 1 -8.02 11.30 4.00
N ILE A 2 -6.85 10.67 4.15
CA ILE A 2 -5.62 10.99 3.42
C ILE A 2 -5.05 9.69 2.84
N LEU A 3 -4.65 9.70 1.56
CA LEU A 3 -3.88 8.62 0.94
C LEU A 3 -2.44 9.10 0.74
N VAL A 4 -1.49 8.48 1.44
CA VAL A 4 -0.06 8.73 1.25
C VAL A 4 0.40 8.00 -0.01
N SER A 5 0.72 8.75 -1.05
CA SER A 5 1.09 8.23 -2.36
C SER A 5 2.11 9.13 -3.06
N ASN A 6 3.09 8.52 -3.73
CA ASN A 6 3.93 9.19 -4.74
C ASN A 6 3.58 8.71 -6.17
N HIS A 7 2.36 8.19 -6.34
CA HIS A 7 1.84 7.64 -7.58
C HIS A 7 2.69 6.47 -8.12
N GLY A 8 3.29 5.70 -7.20
CA GLY A 8 4.19 4.60 -7.53
C GLY A 8 5.46 5.05 -8.26
N GLY A 9 5.97 6.25 -7.93
CA GLY A 9 7.19 6.83 -8.50
C GLY A 9 7.04 7.26 -9.96
N ARG A 10 5.84 7.69 -10.38
CA ARG A 10 5.54 8.00 -11.79
C ARG A 10 5.25 9.48 -12.05
N GLN A 11 5.28 10.31 -11.01
CA GLN A 11 4.95 11.73 -11.11
C GLN A 11 6.20 12.58 -10.91
N LEU A 12 6.54 12.95 -9.67
CA LEU A 12 7.79 13.63 -9.36
C LEU A 12 8.84 12.62 -8.89
N ASP A 13 9.90 12.45 -9.66
CA ASP A 13 11.04 11.61 -9.27
C ASP A 13 11.90 12.30 -8.20
N GLY A 14 12.59 11.50 -7.39
CA GLY A 14 13.42 12.00 -6.28
C GLY A 14 12.65 12.41 -5.01
N VAL A 15 11.31 12.29 -4.99
CA VAL A 15 10.54 12.40 -3.74
C VAL A 15 10.76 11.16 -2.86
N PRO A 16 10.60 11.27 -1.53
CA PRO A 16 10.74 10.14 -0.62
C PRO A 16 9.84 8.95 -0.97
N ALA A 17 10.22 7.76 -0.50
CA ALA A 17 9.32 6.61 -0.53
C ALA A 17 8.12 6.85 0.39
N THR A 18 6.95 6.37 0.00
CA THR A 18 5.69 6.61 0.72
C THR A 18 5.71 6.06 2.15
N LEU A 19 6.37 4.92 2.37
CA LEU A 19 6.50 4.32 3.70
C LEU A 19 7.37 5.15 4.64
N ASP A 20 8.41 5.82 4.11
CA ASP A 20 9.35 6.61 4.91
C ASP A 20 8.68 7.87 5.50
N VAL A 21 7.76 8.47 4.75
CA VAL A 21 7.03 9.69 5.18
C VAL A 21 5.74 9.41 5.94
N LEU A 22 5.26 8.17 5.93
CA LEU A 22 4.01 7.78 6.61
C LEU A 22 4.00 8.17 8.10
N PRO A 23 5.06 7.91 8.91
CA PRO A 23 5.03 8.23 10.34
C PRO A 23 4.88 9.73 10.63
N GLU A 24 5.54 10.59 9.84
CA GLU A 24 5.43 12.05 9.99
C GLU A 24 4.00 12.52 9.71
N ILE A 25 3.38 12.00 8.65
CA ILE A 25 2.00 12.33 8.28
C ILE A 25 1.02 11.86 9.37
N VAL A 26 1.19 10.64 9.89
CA VAL A 26 0.38 10.10 10.99
C VAL A 26 0.46 10.99 12.23
N ASN A 27 1.69 11.40 12.59
CA ASN A 27 1.94 12.31 13.71
C ASN A 27 1.33 13.70 13.50
N ALA A 28 1.31 14.22 12.28
CA ALA A 28 0.70 15.53 11.96
C ALA A 28 -0.83 15.49 11.97
N VAL A 29 -1.42 14.38 11.52
CA VAL A 29 -2.88 14.22 11.45
C VAL A 29 -3.50 14.04 12.83
N LYS A 30 -2.81 13.36 13.76
CA LYS A 30 -3.27 13.17 15.17
C LYS A 30 -4.69 12.59 15.25
N GLY A 31 -5.00 11.59 14.45
CA GLY A 31 -6.30 10.92 14.44
C GLY A 31 -7.47 11.73 13.88
N ARG A 32 -7.25 12.95 13.37
CA ARG A 32 -8.31 13.79 12.78
C ARG A 32 -8.87 13.25 11.46
N ALA A 33 -8.17 12.32 10.83
CA ALA A 33 -8.59 11.65 9.61
C ALA A 33 -7.98 10.24 9.55
N GLU A 34 -8.67 9.31 8.88
CA GLU A 34 -8.07 8.05 8.46
C GLU A 34 -6.95 8.29 7.45
N ILE A 35 -5.89 7.50 7.56
CA ILE A 35 -4.73 7.55 6.68
C ILE A 35 -4.61 6.20 5.99
N TYR A 36 -4.40 6.20 4.68
CA TYR A 36 -4.13 5.03 3.88
C TYR A 36 -2.77 5.19 3.18
N LEU A 37 -2.24 4.11 2.63
CA LEU A 37 -0.96 4.13 1.91
C LEU A 37 -1.02 3.34 0.59
N ASP A 38 -0.35 3.83 -0.44
CA ASP A 38 0.05 3.04 -1.60
C ASP A 38 1.55 3.22 -1.92
N GLY A 39 2.02 2.58 -2.98
CA GLY A 39 3.41 2.66 -3.42
C GLY A 39 4.26 1.58 -2.78
N GLY A 40 4.91 0.75 -3.60
CA GLY A 40 5.89 -0.24 -3.13
C GLY A 40 5.38 -1.46 -2.35
N VAL A 41 4.10 -1.56 -1.94
CA VAL A 41 3.58 -2.72 -1.18
C VAL A 41 3.57 -4.00 -2.04
N ARG A 42 4.39 -5.02 -1.71
CA ARG A 42 4.53 -6.26 -2.51
C ARG A 42 4.47 -7.55 -1.72
N THR A 43 4.52 -7.48 -0.39
CA THR A 43 4.43 -8.65 0.49
C THR A 43 3.52 -8.37 1.68
N GLY A 44 3.05 -9.42 2.37
CA GLY A 44 2.34 -9.29 3.64
C GLY A 44 3.11 -8.51 4.70
N GLY A 45 4.44 -8.65 4.74
CA GLY A 45 5.30 -7.87 5.63
C GLY A 45 5.29 -6.36 5.35
N ASP A 46 5.12 -5.95 4.08
CA ASP A 46 4.98 -4.53 3.74
C ASP A 46 3.62 -3.99 4.20
N VAL A 47 2.57 -4.80 4.06
CA VAL A 47 1.23 -4.48 4.59
C VAL A 47 1.32 -4.28 6.10
N PHE A 48 1.92 -5.24 6.81
CA PHE A 48 2.10 -5.18 8.26
C PHE A 48 2.84 -3.91 8.70
N LYS A 49 3.97 -3.59 8.05
CA LYS A 49 4.75 -2.38 8.37
C LYS A 49 3.92 -1.11 8.19
N ALA A 50 3.19 -0.98 7.09
CA ALA A 50 2.35 0.20 6.85
C ALA A 50 1.25 0.35 7.92
N LEU A 51 0.59 -0.76 8.28
CA LEU A 51 -0.44 -0.76 9.33
C LEU A 51 0.16 -0.41 10.70
N ALA A 52 1.31 -1.01 11.06
CA ALA A 52 2.02 -0.73 12.31
C ALA A 52 2.50 0.72 12.42
N LEU A 53 2.79 1.37 11.29
CA LEU A 53 3.16 2.78 11.21
C LEU A 53 1.97 3.75 11.18
N GLY A 54 0.73 3.24 11.24
CA GLY A 54 -0.47 4.05 11.42
C GLY A 54 -1.36 4.19 10.18
N ALA A 55 -1.08 3.48 9.08
CA ALA A 55 -2.06 3.35 8.01
C ALA A 55 -3.25 2.48 8.46
N ARG A 56 -4.46 2.85 8.04
CA ARG A 56 -5.70 2.10 8.24
C ARG A 56 -5.82 0.94 7.26
N ALA A 57 -5.33 1.12 6.04
CA ALA A 57 -5.27 0.11 4.98
C ALA A 57 -4.24 0.51 3.92
N VAL A 58 -3.87 -0.45 3.08
CA VAL A 58 -2.98 -0.25 1.93
C VAL A 58 -3.70 -0.50 0.61
N PHE A 59 -3.22 0.13 -0.46
CA PHE A 59 -3.76 0.01 -1.82
C PHE A 59 -2.73 -0.61 -2.77
N PHE A 60 -3.22 -1.40 -3.72
CA PHE A 60 -2.40 -2.06 -4.73
C PHE A 60 -2.69 -1.49 -6.11
N GLY A 61 -1.63 -1.01 -6.78
CA GLY A 61 -1.68 -0.60 -8.19
C GLY A 61 -1.23 -1.73 -9.11
N ARG A 62 0.06 -1.72 -9.47
CA ARG A 62 0.65 -2.67 -10.42
C ARG A 62 0.37 -4.15 -10.13
N PRO A 63 0.43 -4.67 -8.88
CA PRO A 63 0.14 -6.09 -8.63
C PRO A 63 -1.23 -6.55 -9.12
N VAL A 64 -2.26 -5.72 -8.95
CA VAL A 64 -3.62 -6.02 -9.44
C VAL A 64 -3.64 -6.10 -10.96
N ILE A 65 -2.95 -5.20 -11.65
CA ILE A 65 -2.84 -5.21 -13.12
C ILE A 65 -2.07 -6.45 -13.60
N TRP A 66 -1.02 -6.88 -12.88
CA TRP A 66 -0.29 -8.10 -13.21
C TRP A 66 -1.16 -9.34 -13.08
N GLY A 67 -1.92 -9.46 -11.99
CA GLY A 67 -2.91 -10.53 -11.82
C GLY A 67 -3.94 -10.54 -12.95
N LEU A 68 -4.45 -9.36 -13.31
CA LEU A 68 -5.40 -9.20 -14.40
C LEU A 68 -4.86 -9.69 -15.75
N VAL A 69 -3.61 -9.34 -16.08
CA VAL A 69 -2.97 -9.79 -17.33
C VAL A 69 -2.66 -11.29 -17.31
N HIS A 70 -2.35 -11.86 -16.15
CA HIS A 70 -2.02 -13.28 -16.02
C HIS A 70 -3.24 -14.18 -16.22
N SER A 71 -4.33 -13.95 -15.47
CA SER A 71 -5.50 -14.84 -15.42
C SER A 71 -6.84 -14.09 -15.25
N GLY A 72 -6.94 -12.86 -15.75
CA GLY A 72 -8.19 -12.10 -15.68
C GLY A 72 -8.64 -11.83 -14.23
N GLN A 73 -9.93 -12.01 -13.96
CA GLN A 73 -10.49 -11.81 -12.61
C GLN A 73 -9.84 -12.73 -11.58
N GLU A 74 -9.64 -14.02 -11.91
CA GLU A 74 -9.03 -14.99 -10.98
C GLU A 74 -7.63 -14.55 -10.57
N GLY A 75 -6.83 -14.06 -11.51
CA GLY A 75 -5.49 -13.54 -11.21
C GLY A 75 -5.52 -12.31 -10.30
N VAL A 76 -6.54 -11.44 -10.40
CA VAL A 76 -6.73 -10.33 -9.45
C VAL A 76 -7.05 -10.86 -8.05
N GLU A 77 -7.97 -11.82 -7.94
CA GLU A 77 -8.35 -12.43 -6.67
C GLU A 77 -7.17 -13.17 -6.01
N ASP A 78 -6.35 -13.85 -6.80
CA ASP A 78 -5.15 -14.55 -6.34
C ASP A 78 -4.14 -13.59 -5.71
N ILE A 79 -3.94 -12.40 -6.28
CA ILE A 79 -3.08 -11.37 -5.68
C ILE A 79 -3.55 -11.01 -4.27
N PHE A 80 -4.86 -10.76 -4.08
CA PHE A 80 -5.39 -10.47 -2.76
C PHE A 80 -5.30 -11.67 -1.80
N ARG A 81 -5.50 -12.89 -2.30
CA ARG A 81 -5.38 -14.13 -1.50
C ARG A 81 -3.95 -14.34 -1.01
N ILE A 82 -2.96 -14.16 -1.89
CA ILE A 82 -1.52 -14.27 -1.56
C ILE A 82 -1.14 -13.23 -0.51
N MET A 83 -1.51 -11.96 -0.71
CA MET A 83 -1.18 -10.88 0.23
C MET A 83 -1.78 -11.15 1.61
N ARG A 84 -3.03 -11.62 1.66
CA ARG A 84 -3.70 -11.97 2.91
C ARG A 84 -3.02 -13.14 3.61
N SER A 85 -2.74 -14.23 2.89
CA SER A 85 -2.03 -15.38 3.43
C SER A 85 -0.66 -15.01 4.02
N GLN A 86 0.07 -14.10 3.37
CA GLN A 86 1.37 -13.64 3.87
C GLN A 86 1.25 -12.72 5.08
N LEU A 87 0.17 -11.92 5.18
CA LEU A 87 -0.07 -11.06 6.33
C LEU A 87 -0.48 -11.86 7.57
N ASP A 88 -1.17 -12.98 7.37
CA ASP A 88 -1.64 -13.86 8.45
C ASP A 88 -0.54 -14.80 8.99
N THR A 89 0.66 -14.82 8.37
CA THR A 89 1.82 -15.63 8.78
C THR A 89 2.69 -14.88 9.79
#